data_AF-A0A4R9WKG2-F1
#
_entry.id   AF-A0A4R9WKG2-F1
#
_cell.length_a   1.000
_cell.length_b   1.000
_cell.length_c   1.000
_cell.angle_alpha   90.00
_cell.angle_beta   90.00
_cell.angle_gamma   90.00
#
_symmetry.space_group_name_H-M   'P 1'
#
loop_
_entity.id
_entity.type
_entity.pdbx_description
1 polymer ?
#
loop_
_entity_poly.entity_id
_entity_poly.type
_entity_poly.pdbx_seq_one_letter_code
_entity_poly.pdbx_strand_id
1 'polypeptide(L)'
;MTNDPGTNYFLNKYSASLNDPASTAIRNIMLARVVGSECQSSRLSKAKVRAYRNSMLGSLSSDAMKAAAFAAGSELRNFDYETLAHLCAGIDYQFGPKGVLIAGAVSSGKGEPRYPYDQRNPYIRLPDFTGK
;
A
#
# COMPACT_ATOMS: atom_id res chain seq x y z
N MET A 1 3.44 8.91 17.24
CA MET A 1 2.53 7.89 16.70
C MET A 1 3.12 6.52 16.99
N THR A 2 2.33 5.57 17.48
CA THR A 2 2.83 4.21 17.76
C THR A 2 2.85 3.40 16.46
N ASN A 3 3.99 2.78 16.15
CA ASN A 3 4.17 1.91 14.99
C ASN A 3 3.70 0.47 15.25
N ASP A 4 2.95 0.27 16.34
CA ASP A 4 2.38 -1.02 16.73
C ASP A 4 0.99 -1.19 16.08
N PRO A 5 0.81 -2.17 15.18
CA PRO A 5 -0.49 -2.46 14.56
C PRO A 5 -1.58 -2.83 15.59
N GLY A 6 -1.23 -3.31 16.79
CA GLY A 6 -2.19 -3.61 17.85
C GLY A 6 -2.89 -2.36 18.40
N THR A 7 -2.28 -1.18 18.25
CA THR A 7 -2.80 0.11 18.74
C THR A 7 -3.05 1.14 17.64
N ASN A 8 -2.60 0.87 16.41
CA ASN A 8 -2.76 1.75 15.26
C ASN A 8 -3.82 1.20 14.28
N TYR A 9 -5.02 1.78 14.32
CA TYR A 9 -6.16 1.38 13.50
C TYR A 9 -5.84 1.33 12.00
N PHE A 10 -5.13 2.33 11.48
CA PHE A 10 -4.80 2.40 10.05
C PHE A 10 -3.87 1.27 9.64
N LEU A 11 -2.82 1.00 10.42
CA LEU A 11 -1.91 -0.12 10.15
C LEU A 11 -2.65 -1.46 10.22
N ASN A 12 -3.54 -1.64 11.19
CA ASN A 12 -4.34 -2.85 11.30
C ASN A 12 -5.25 -3.04 10.07
N LYS A 13 -6.07 -2.03 9.76
CA LYS A 13 -7.02 -2.03 8.63
C LYS A 13 -6.35 -2.38 7.31
N TYR A 14 -5.23 -1.71 6.98
CA TYR A 14 -4.56 -1.89 5.70
C TYR A 14 -3.62 -3.10 5.65
N SER A 15 -3.35 -3.73 6.80
CA SER A 15 -2.62 -5.00 6.87
C SER A 15 -3.51 -6.24 6.85
N ALA A 16 -4.81 -6.10 7.16
CA ALA A 16 -5.76 -7.20 7.11
C ALA A 16 -5.96 -7.72 5.69
N SER A 17 -6.12 -9.03 5.51
CA SER A 17 -6.44 -9.61 4.20
C SER A 17 -7.85 -9.25 3.76
N LEU A 18 -8.06 -9.08 2.45
CA LEU A 18 -9.40 -8.99 1.86
C LEU A 18 -9.97 -10.39 1.63
N ASN A 19 -11.26 -10.46 1.33
CA ASN A 19 -11.96 -11.73 1.04
C ASN A 19 -11.34 -12.52 -0.13
N ASP A 20 -10.71 -11.80 -1.07
CA ASP A 20 -10.05 -12.38 -2.23
C ASP A 20 -8.52 -12.16 -2.16
N PRO A 21 -7.71 -13.23 -2.29
CA PRO A 21 -6.25 -13.12 -2.30
C PRO A 21 -5.69 -12.23 -3.41
N ALA A 22 -6.31 -12.22 -4.60
CA ALA A 22 -5.84 -11.40 -5.71
C ALA A 22 -6.05 -9.90 -5.42
N SER A 23 -7.21 -9.56 -4.88
CA SER A 23 -7.56 -8.21 -4.43
C SER A 23 -6.62 -7.74 -3.32
N THR A 24 -6.32 -8.63 -2.36
CA THR A 24 -5.33 -8.35 -1.30
C THR A 24 -3.97 -8.02 -1.89
N ALA A 25 -3.49 -8.85 -2.82
CA ALA A 25 -2.20 -8.63 -3.47
C ALA A 25 -2.17 -7.32 -4.27
N ILE A 26 -3.23 -7.01 -5.01
CA ILE A 26 -3.34 -5.76 -5.77
C ILE A 26 -3.34 -4.54 -4.84
N ARG A 27 -4.13 -4.58 -3.75
CA ARG A 27 -4.15 -3.51 -2.75
C ARG A 27 -2.76 -3.31 -2.14
N ASN A 28 -2.07 -4.39 -1.76
CA ASN A 28 -0.72 -4.30 -1.20
C ASN A 28 0.27 -3.67 -2.20
N ILE A 29 0.15 -3.97 -3.49
CA ILE A 29 0.96 -3.35 -4.56
C ILE A 29 0.63 -1.84 -4.69
N MET A 30 -0.65 -1.47 -4.66
CA MET A 30 -1.07 -0.06 -4.72
C MET A 30 -0.55 0.73 -3.52
N LEU A 31 -0.67 0.18 -2.31
CA LEU A 31 -0.15 0.77 -1.08
C LEU A 31 1.38 0.93 -1.14
N ALA A 32 2.11 -0.09 -1.60
CA ALA A 32 3.57 0.01 -1.76
C ALA A 32 3.95 1.15 -2.73
N ARG A 33 3.22 1.29 -3.85
CA ARG A 33 3.46 2.36 -4.83
C ARG A 33 3.25 3.75 -4.21
N VAL A 34 2.13 3.95 -3.51
CA VAL A 34 1.77 5.22 -2.86
C VAL A 34 2.74 5.56 -1.75
N VAL A 35 3.00 4.62 -0.85
CA VAL A 35 3.93 4.85 0.28
C VAL A 35 5.37 5.07 -0.23
N GLY A 36 5.75 4.42 -1.32
CA GLY A 36 7.03 4.64 -1.99
C GLY A 36 7.15 5.99 -2.74
N SER A 37 6.04 6.62 -3.13
CA SER A 37 6.03 7.92 -3.84
C SER A 37 5.73 9.09 -2.93
N GLU A 38 4.81 8.92 -1.98
CA GLU A 38 4.23 9.99 -1.17
C GLU A 38 4.90 10.14 0.20
N CYS A 39 5.69 9.17 0.67
CA CYS A 39 6.44 9.32 1.94
C CYS A 39 7.85 9.89 1.72
N GLN A 40 8.32 10.72 2.65
CA GLN A 40 9.60 11.40 2.58
C GLN A 40 10.77 10.42 2.57
N SER A 41 11.65 10.56 1.59
CA SER A 41 12.85 9.73 1.43
C SER A 41 12.60 8.22 1.33
N SER A 42 11.34 7.78 1.19
CA SER A 42 11.01 6.39 0.88
C SER A 42 11.31 6.09 -0.59
N ARG A 43 11.60 4.83 -0.89
CA ARG A 43 11.89 4.34 -2.24
C ARG A 43 11.22 2.99 -2.45
N LEU A 44 10.54 2.85 -3.58
CA LEU A 44 9.92 1.61 -4.02
C LEU A 44 10.94 0.68 -4.70
N SER A 45 11.04 -0.56 -4.24
CA SER A 45 11.74 -1.64 -4.93
C SER A 45 10.85 -2.26 -5.99
N LYS A 46 10.97 -1.78 -7.23
CA LYS A 46 10.24 -2.34 -8.39
C LYS A 46 10.46 -3.84 -8.55
N ALA A 47 11.66 -4.34 -8.24
CA ALA A 47 11.99 -5.76 -8.33
C ALA A 47 11.17 -6.60 -7.33
N LYS A 48 11.09 -6.16 -6.06
CA LYS A 48 10.31 -6.85 -5.01
C LYS A 48 8.81 -6.83 -5.32
N VAL A 49 8.30 -5.69 -5.74
CA VAL A 49 6.89 -5.55 -6.16
C VAL A 49 6.57 -6.44 -7.36
N ARG A 50 7.45 -6.51 -8.35
CA ARG A 50 7.27 -7.37 -9.53
C ARG A 50 7.32 -8.85 -9.17
N ALA A 51 8.25 -9.26 -8.32
CA ALA A 51 8.35 -10.64 -7.84
C ALA A 51 7.08 -11.06 -7.09
N TYR A 52 6.60 -10.22 -6.17
CA TYR A 52 5.35 -10.45 -5.43
C TYR A 52 4.13 -10.50 -6.35
N ARG A 53 4.03 -9.57 -7.30
CA ARG A 53 2.96 -9.59 -8.32
C ARG A 53 2.98 -10.91 -9.09
N ASN A 54 4.14 -11.34 -9.57
CA ASN A 54 4.23 -12.57 -10.37
C ASN A 54 3.88 -13.81 -9.55
N SER A 55 4.27 -13.87 -8.27
CA SER A 55 3.94 -15.00 -7.41
C SER A 55 2.45 -15.06 -7.04
N MET A 56 1.82 -13.91 -6.81
CA MET A 56 0.42 -13.84 -6.37
C MET A 56 -0.57 -13.79 -7.53
N LEU A 57 -0.18 -13.16 -8.65
CA LEU A 57 -1.09 -12.80 -9.74
C LEU A 57 -0.71 -13.40 -11.09
N GLY A 58 0.39 -14.15 -11.19
CA GLY A 58 0.95 -14.61 -12.47
C GLY A 58 0.06 -15.56 -13.27
N SER A 59 -0.84 -16.28 -12.61
CA SER A 59 -1.77 -17.24 -13.24
C SER A 59 -3.18 -16.67 -13.48
N LEU A 60 -3.47 -15.44 -13.02
CA LEU A 60 -4.80 -14.85 -13.17
C LEU A 60 -5.05 -14.39 -14.61
N SER A 61 -6.27 -14.61 -15.07
CA SER A 61 -6.75 -14.04 -16.33
C SER A 61 -6.87 -12.51 -16.23
N SER A 62 -6.87 -11.84 -17.38
CA SER A 62 -7.05 -10.39 -17.47
C SER A 62 -8.33 -9.91 -16.79
N ASP A 63 -9.44 -10.64 -16.95
CA ASP A 63 -10.72 -10.23 -16.38
C ASP A 63 -10.80 -10.46 -14.87
N ALA A 64 -10.24 -11.56 -14.37
CA ALA A 64 -10.11 -11.78 -12.93
C ALA A 64 -9.21 -10.70 -12.28
N MET A 65 -8.14 -10.30 -12.98
CA MET A 65 -7.26 -9.22 -12.54
C MET A 65 -7.98 -7.86 -12.50
N LYS A 66 -8.83 -7.55 -13.47
CA LYS A 66 -9.66 -6.31 -13.45
C LYS A 66 -10.67 -6.33 -12.30
N ALA A 67 -11.35 -7.45 -12.08
CA ALA A 67 -12.32 -7.58 -11.00
C ALA A 67 -11.64 -7.40 -9.63
N ALA A 68 -10.49 -8.05 -9.42
CA ALA A 68 -9.69 -7.90 -8.21
C ALA A 68 -9.15 -6.47 -8.04
N ALA A 69 -8.75 -5.81 -9.13
CA ALA A 69 -8.33 -4.41 -9.10
C ALA A 69 -9.45 -3.46 -8.71
N PHE A 70 -10.67 -3.70 -9.20
CA PHE A 70 -11.85 -2.93 -8.81
C PHE A 70 -12.16 -3.10 -7.32
N ALA A 71 -12.16 -4.34 -6.81
CA ALA A 71 -12.38 -4.63 -5.40
C ALA A 71 -11.31 -3.97 -4.52
N ALA A 72 -10.03 -4.12 -4.87
CA ALA A 72 -8.93 -3.47 -4.18
C ALA A 72 -9.05 -1.94 -4.19
N GLY A 73 -9.45 -1.34 -5.32
CA GLY A 73 -9.67 0.10 -5.43
C GLY A 73 -10.83 0.60 -4.56
N SER A 74 -11.91 -0.19 -4.44
CA SER A 74 -13.06 0.13 -3.59
C SER A 74 -12.66 0.25 -2.11
N GLU A 75 -11.78 -0.63 -1.63
CA GLU A 75 -11.24 -0.59 -0.26
C GLU A 75 -10.40 0.67 0.03
N LEU A 76 -9.87 1.29 -1.02
CA LEU A 76 -9.01 2.46 -0.92
C LEU A 76 -9.74 3.77 -1.28
N ARG A 77 -11.06 3.75 -1.51
CA ARG A 77 -11.82 4.90 -2.04
C ARG A 77 -11.80 6.15 -1.15
N ASN A 78 -11.54 5.99 0.15
CA ASN A 78 -11.44 7.07 1.14
C ASN A 78 -10.01 7.24 1.67
N PHE A 79 -9.00 6.91 0.87
CA PHE A 79 -7.63 7.07 1.29
C PHE A 79 -7.26 8.57 1.39
N ASP A 80 -6.89 8.98 2.59
CA ASP A 80 -6.64 10.38 2.95
C ASP A 80 -5.24 10.58 3.54
N TYR A 81 -4.94 11.84 3.84
CA TYR A 81 -3.65 12.25 4.40
C TYR A 81 -3.37 11.59 5.74
N GLU A 82 -4.38 11.46 6.61
CA GLU A 82 -4.21 10.81 7.92
C GLU A 82 -3.81 9.34 7.74
N THR A 83 -4.53 8.62 6.87
CA THR A 83 -4.16 7.27 6.47
C THR A 83 -2.72 7.23 5.99
N LEU A 84 -2.35 8.09 5.03
CA LEU A 84 -0.99 8.14 4.50
C LEU A 84 0.05 8.37 5.61
N ALA A 85 -0.19 9.31 6.53
CA ALA A 85 0.72 9.63 7.62
C ALA A 85 0.98 8.41 8.51
N HIS A 86 -0.08 7.68 8.89
CA HIS A 86 0.06 6.44 9.65
C HIS A 86 0.79 5.35 8.87
N LEU A 87 0.53 5.21 7.57
CA LEU A 87 1.22 4.23 6.74
C LEU A 87 2.70 4.59 6.53
N CYS A 88 3.04 5.87 6.39
CA CYS A 88 4.42 6.33 6.32
C CYS A 88 5.16 6.01 7.64
N ALA A 89 4.55 6.28 8.79
CA ALA A 89 5.16 5.99 10.10
C ALA A 89 5.41 4.49 10.29
N GLY A 90 4.51 3.64 9.78
CA GLY A 90 4.61 2.18 9.85
C GLY A 90 5.19 1.51 8.60
N ILE A 91 6.03 2.18 7.80
CA ILE A 91 6.63 1.56 6.59
C ILE A 91 7.39 0.29 6.93
N ASP A 92 8.20 0.29 7.99
CA ASP A 92 9.03 -0.87 8.34
C ASP A 92 8.19 -2.11 8.64
N TYR A 93 7.08 -1.92 9.35
CA TYR A 93 6.14 -2.98 9.65
C TYR A 93 5.48 -3.56 8.39
N GLN A 94 5.13 -2.71 7.42
CA GLN A 94 4.39 -3.13 6.23
C GLN A 94 5.29 -3.66 5.11
N PHE A 95 6.41 -2.98 4.86
CA PHE A 95 7.22 -3.13 3.65
C PHE A 95 8.72 -3.19 3.91
N GLY A 96 9.17 -3.02 5.15
CA GLY A 96 10.56 -3.20 5.53
C GLY A 96 11.07 -4.63 5.27
N PRO A 97 12.31 -4.98 5.63
CA PRO A 97 12.90 -6.29 5.32
C PRO A 97 12.07 -7.49 5.80
N LYS A 98 11.27 -7.31 6.86
CA LYS A 98 10.33 -8.31 7.41
C LYS A 98 8.86 -7.85 7.31
N GLY A 99 8.56 -6.96 6.36
CA GLY A 99 7.26 -6.33 6.22
C GLY A 99 6.13 -7.34 5.98
N VAL A 100 5.00 -7.14 6.64
CA VAL A 100 3.85 -8.07 6.60
C VAL A 100 3.08 -8.05 5.27
N LEU A 101 3.17 -6.96 4.50
CA LEU A 101 2.47 -6.82 3.22
C LEU A 101 3.33 -7.31 2.06
N ILE A 102 4.48 -6.67 1.84
CA ILE A 102 5.46 -7.07 0.83
C ILE A 102 6.86 -6.78 1.35
N ALA A 103 7.54 -7.83 1.84
CA ALA A 103 8.85 -7.71 2.47
C ALA A 103 9.90 -7.07 1.54
N GLY A 104 10.50 -5.98 2.01
CA GLY A 104 11.53 -5.20 1.33
C GLY A 104 11.03 -4.39 0.14
N ALA A 105 9.71 -4.22 -0.02
CA ALA A 105 9.16 -3.46 -1.15
C ALA A 105 9.39 -1.96 -1.03
N VAL A 106 9.49 -1.41 0.18
CA VAL A 106 9.66 0.04 0.40
C VAL A 106 10.69 0.29 1.50
N SER A 107 11.58 1.26 1.28
CA SER A 107 12.49 1.74 2.33
C SER A 107 11.79 2.73 3.27
N SER A 108 12.09 2.66 4.56
CA SER A 108 11.46 3.38 5.67
C SER A 108 11.39 4.90 5.51
N GLY A 109 12.40 5.49 4.86
CA GLY A 109 12.45 6.95 4.68
C GLY A 109 12.46 7.68 6.02
N LYS A 110 11.71 8.79 6.13
CA LYS A 110 11.55 9.57 7.37
C LYS A 110 10.27 9.27 8.16
N GLY A 111 9.40 8.38 7.66
CA GLY A 111 8.15 8.05 8.33
C GLY A 111 7.02 9.09 8.21
N GLU A 112 7.16 10.07 7.32
CA GLU A 112 6.20 11.18 7.14
C GLU A 112 5.81 11.39 5.68
N PRO A 113 4.61 11.93 5.36
CA PRO A 113 4.25 12.36 4.02
C PRO A 113 5.18 13.47 3.47
N ARG A 114 5.36 13.52 2.14
CA ARG A 114 6.22 14.50 1.44
C ARG A 114 5.70 15.93 1.43
N TYR A 115 4.40 16.09 1.60
CA TYR A 115 3.70 17.36 1.59
C TYR A 115 3.02 17.55 2.95
N PRO A 116 2.78 18.81 3.35
CA PRO A 116 1.99 19.09 4.54
C PRO A 116 0.52 18.72 4.32
N TYR A 117 -0.20 18.57 5.43
CA TYR A 117 -1.65 18.40 5.41
C TYR A 117 -2.35 19.60 4.76
N ASP A 118 -3.23 19.35 3.80
CA ASP A 118 -4.12 20.35 3.21
C ASP A 118 -5.57 20.00 3.56
N GLN A 119 -6.17 20.82 4.43
CA GLN A 119 -7.56 20.64 4.87
C GLN A 119 -8.57 20.78 3.72
N ARG A 120 -8.24 21.50 2.64
CA ARG A 120 -9.12 21.67 1.47
C ARG A 120 -9.10 20.47 0.54
N ASN A 121 -8.03 19.69 0.59
CA ASN A 121 -7.87 18.49 -0.21
C ASN A 121 -7.23 17.36 0.61
N PRO A 122 -7.98 16.77 1.55
CA PRO A 122 -7.44 15.74 2.45
C PRO A 122 -7.22 14.40 1.74
N TYR A 123 -7.82 14.19 0.57
CA TYR A 123 -7.78 12.91 -0.15
C TYR A 123 -6.51 12.77 -0.99
N ILE A 124 -5.89 11.59 -0.93
CA ILE A 124 -4.70 11.29 -1.74
C ILE A 124 -5.12 10.45 -2.93
N ARG A 125 -4.72 10.90 -4.13
CA ARG A 125 -5.00 10.15 -5.34
C ARG A 125 -4.13 8.90 -5.39
N LEU A 126 -4.80 7.76 -5.49
CA LEU A 126 -4.11 6.48 -5.62
C LEU A 126 -3.79 6.18 -7.08
N PRO A 127 -2.66 5.51 -7.35
CA PRO A 127 -2.33 5.08 -8.70
C PRO A 127 -3.26 3.95 -9.12
N ASP A 128 -3.76 4.01 -10.36
CA ASP A 128 -4.52 2.92 -10.95
C ASP A 128 -3.68 1.65 -11.04
N PHE A 129 -4.30 0.50 -10.77
CA PHE A 129 -3.69 -0.79 -11.05
C PHE A 129 -3.85 -1.13 -12.53
N THR A 130 -2.81 -0.92 -13.32
CA THR A 130 -2.84 -1.10 -14.78
C THR A 130 -2.51 -2.52 -15.26
N GLY A 131 -2.37 -3.51 -14.35
CA GLY A 131 -2.01 -4.90 -14.69
C GLY A 131 -0.60 -5.09 -15.30
N LYS A 132 0.15 -4.01 -15.50
CA LYS A 132 1.50 -3.99 -16.07
C LYS A 132 2.55 -3.78 -14.98
#